data_AF-A0A7J3KE37-F1
#
_entry.id   AF-A0A7J3KE37-F1
#
_cell.length_a   1.000
_cell.length_b   1.000
_cell.length_c   1.000
_cell.angle_alpha   90.00
_cell.angle_beta   90.00
_cell.angle_gamma   90.00
#
_symmetry.space_group_name_H-M   'P 1'
#
loop_
_entity.id
_entity.type
_entity.pdbx_description
1 polymer ?
#
loop_
_entity_poly.entity_id
_entity_poly.type
_entity_poly.pdbx_seq_one_letter_code
_entity_poly.pdbx_strand_id
1 'polypeptide(L)'
;VILILYIQPLMPSSFEFNMEVFIKLLSAIFWVIIIWVFEVVIALVALIKLIPGTSSLARADPEFSTASNLISIGYICGIILLVLGILTLIILIGFLLLVLSFIFLLIGNIGLILLCFKLHDRFKDALYMVAGILFIIGIFVGGVVSFVGWILLYVALGKTIASLRSQQAYITPQPPI
;
A
#
# COMPACT_ATOMS: atom_id res chain seq x y z
N VAL A 1 23.59 -16.17 18.69
CA VAL A 1 24.75 -16.88 19.28
C VAL A 1 24.30 -17.97 20.24
N ILE A 2 23.52 -17.67 21.29
CA ILE A 2 23.06 -18.66 22.29
C ILE A 2 22.20 -19.78 21.67
N LEU A 3 21.27 -19.44 20.76
CA LEU A 3 20.41 -20.43 20.10
C LEU A 3 21.19 -21.42 19.20
N ILE A 4 22.32 -21.00 18.63
CA ILE A 4 23.11 -21.80 17.68
C ILE A 4 23.96 -22.85 18.43
N LEU A 5 24.53 -22.46 19.59
CA LEU A 5 25.25 -23.39 20.47
C LEU A 5 24.35 -24.55 20.97
N TYR A 6 23.04 -24.32 21.04
CA TYR A 6 22.08 -25.32 21.50
C TYR A 6 21.68 -26.32 20.40
N ILE A 7 21.73 -25.92 19.12
CA ILE A 7 21.27 -26.75 17.98
C ILE A 7 22.44 -27.49 17.31
N GLN A 8 23.68 -27.02 17.51
CA GLN A 8 24.88 -27.62 16.93
C GLN A 8 25.06 -29.14 17.16
N PRO A 9 24.75 -29.73 18.34
CA PRO A 9 24.91 -31.17 18.55
C PRO A 9 23.83 -32.03 17.87
N LEU A 10 22.76 -31.43 17.33
CA LEU A 10 21.68 -32.13 16.63
C LEU A 10 21.85 -32.17 15.11
N MET A 11 22.89 -31.55 14.55
CA MET A 11 23.11 -31.52 13.11
C MET A 11 24.04 -32.64 12.63
N PRO A 12 23.71 -33.31 11.51
CA PRO A 12 24.60 -34.29 10.89
C PRO A 12 25.91 -33.63 10.45
N SER A 13 27.02 -34.35 10.59
CA SER A 13 28.40 -33.87 10.34
C SER A 13 28.69 -33.44 8.90
N SER A 14 27.78 -33.69 7.96
CA SER A 14 27.85 -33.20 6.57
C SER A 14 27.35 -31.76 6.40
N PHE A 15 26.75 -31.16 7.42
CA PHE A 15 26.25 -29.79 7.40
C PHE A 15 27.28 -28.84 8.02
N GLU A 16 28.29 -28.44 7.25
CA GLU A 16 29.18 -27.35 7.66
C GLU A 16 28.37 -26.03 7.67
N PHE A 17 27.95 -25.61 8.86
CA PHE A 17 27.21 -24.37 9.05
C PHE A 17 28.14 -23.19 8.76
N ASN A 18 28.10 -22.70 7.51
CA ASN A 18 28.85 -21.52 7.12
C ASN A 18 28.23 -20.28 7.77
N MET A 19 28.90 -19.76 8.80
CA MET A 19 28.47 -18.59 9.57
C MET A 19 28.25 -17.35 8.69
N GLU A 20 29.01 -17.20 7.60
CA GLU A 20 28.84 -16.09 6.67
C GLU A 20 27.54 -16.22 5.86
N VAL A 21 27.22 -17.43 5.40
CA VAL A 21 25.95 -17.72 4.69
C VAL A 21 24.76 -17.54 5.62
N PHE A 22 24.87 -17.98 6.88
CA PHE A 22 23.81 -17.80 7.86
C PHE A 22 23.55 -16.32 8.18
N ILE A 23 24.60 -15.51 8.38
CA ILE A 23 24.47 -14.07 8.60
C ILE A 23 23.86 -13.38 7.37
N LYS A 24 24.27 -13.76 6.14
CA LYS A 24 23.67 -13.25 4.90
C LYS A 24 22.18 -13.58 4.80
N LEU A 25 21.79 -14.83 5.08
CA LEU A 25 20.38 -15.24 5.10
C LEU A 25 19.56 -14.46 6.14
N LEU A 26 20.09 -14.29 7.35
CA LEU A 26 19.39 -13.57 8.42
C LEU A 26 19.24 -12.07 8.09
N SER A 27 20.25 -11.47 7.46
CA SER A 27 20.17 -10.09 6.97
C SER A 27 19.16 -9.92 5.84
N ALA A 28 19.06 -10.90 4.92
CA ALA A 28 18.09 -10.86 3.82
C ALA A 28 16.65 -10.96 4.34
N ILE A 29 16.41 -11.87 5.29
CA ILE A 29 15.10 -11.99 5.95
C ILE A 29 14.73 -10.69 6.66
N PHE A 30 15.68 -10.08 7.38
CA PHE A 30 15.46 -8.80 8.06
C PHE A 30 15.06 -7.67 7.09
N TRP A 31 15.73 -7.56 5.95
CA TRP A 31 15.37 -6.59 4.91
C TRP A 31 13.99 -6.84 4.31
N VAL A 32 13.62 -8.11 4.06
CA VAL A 32 12.28 -8.47 3.57
C VAL A 32 11.20 -8.07 4.57
N ILE A 33 11.44 -8.29 5.87
CA ILE A 33 10.51 -7.91 6.94
C ILE A 33 10.33 -6.39 6.97
N ILE A 34 11.40 -5.61 6.86
CA ILE A 34 11.31 -4.13 6.82
C ILE A 34 10.41 -3.66 5.67
N ILE A 35 10.65 -4.17 4.45
CA ILE A 35 9.85 -3.81 3.27
C ILE A 35 8.36 -4.16 3.50
N TRP A 36 8.11 -5.33 4.09
CA TRP A 36 6.77 -5.77 4.45
C TRP A 36 6.06 -4.83 5.43
N VAL A 37 6.76 -4.33 6.45
CA VAL A 37 6.21 -3.39 7.42
C VAL A 37 5.78 -2.07 6.74
N PHE A 38 6.58 -1.56 5.79
CA PHE A 38 6.20 -0.35 5.05
C PHE A 38 4.92 -0.54 4.23
N GLU A 39 4.76 -1.67 3.55
CA GLU A 39 3.53 -1.99 2.80
C GLU A 39 2.30 -2.06 3.73
N VAL A 40 2.44 -2.70 4.89
CA VAL A 40 1.34 -2.80 5.87
C VAL A 40 0.92 -1.42 6.39
N VAL A 41 1.88 -0.55 6.72
CA VAL A 41 1.59 0.81 7.19
C VAL A 41 0.86 1.62 6.11
N ILE A 42 1.31 1.53 4.86
CA ILE A 42 0.67 2.18 3.72
C ILE A 42 -0.76 1.67 3.52
N ALA A 43 -0.94 0.34 3.55
CA ALA A 43 -2.24 -0.29 3.41
C ALA A 43 -3.21 0.16 4.52
N LEU A 44 -2.72 0.34 5.74
CA LEU A 44 -3.52 0.83 6.88
C LEU A 44 -3.95 2.29 6.69
N VAL A 45 -3.06 3.16 6.20
CA VAL A 45 -3.39 4.56 5.87
C VAL A 45 -4.44 4.62 4.74
N ALA A 46 -4.29 3.76 3.73
CA ALA A 46 -5.26 3.63 2.65
C ALA A 46 -6.65 3.26 3.19
N LEU A 47 -6.72 2.30 4.12
CA LEU A 47 -7.96 1.84 4.73
C LEU A 47 -8.73 2.96 5.44
N ILE A 48 -8.04 3.79 6.24
CA ILE A 48 -8.68 4.77 7.12
C ILE A 48 -9.14 6.02 6.34
N LYS A 49 -8.33 6.52 5.40
CA LYS A 49 -8.62 7.80 4.72
C LYS A 49 -8.93 7.65 3.24
N LEU A 50 -8.24 6.76 2.53
CA LEU A 50 -8.36 6.67 1.09
C LEU A 50 -9.65 5.93 0.68
N ILE A 51 -10.00 4.82 1.33
CA ILE A 51 -11.23 4.06 1.01
C ILE A 51 -12.51 4.90 1.19
N PRO A 52 -12.75 5.58 2.33
CA PRO A 52 -13.95 6.41 2.45
C PRO A 52 -13.91 7.61 1.48
N GLY A 53 -12.74 8.17 1.18
CA GLY A 53 -12.58 9.23 0.19
C GLY A 53 -12.92 8.79 -1.24
N THR A 54 -12.40 7.63 -1.66
CA THR A 54 -12.63 7.06 -3.00
C THR A 54 -14.05 6.59 -3.20
N SER A 55 -14.68 6.00 -2.18
CA SER A 55 -16.10 5.64 -2.20
C SER A 55 -17.01 6.88 -2.29
N SER A 56 -16.62 7.98 -1.66
CA SER A 56 -17.33 9.27 -1.79
C SER A 56 -17.19 9.85 -3.21
N LEU A 57 -15.99 9.76 -3.81
CA LEU A 57 -15.75 10.12 -5.22
C LEU A 57 -16.58 9.27 -6.17
N ALA A 58 -16.65 7.95 -5.96
CA ALA A 58 -17.46 7.02 -6.75
C ALA A 58 -18.97 7.28 -6.64
N ARG A 59 -19.44 7.77 -5.49
CA ARG A 59 -20.84 8.16 -5.29
C ARG A 59 -21.17 9.49 -5.97
N ALA A 60 -20.21 10.42 -5.99
CA ALA A 60 -20.35 11.69 -6.68
C ALA A 60 -20.29 11.55 -8.20
N ASP A 61 -19.43 10.65 -8.70
CA ASP A 61 -19.29 10.36 -10.12
C ASP A 61 -19.01 8.87 -10.37
N PRO A 62 -19.88 8.19 -11.16
CA PRO A 62 -19.77 6.76 -11.41
C PRO A 62 -18.47 6.36 -12.11
N GLU A 63 -17.78 7.30 -12.75
CA GLU A 63 -16.51 7.03 -13.41
C GLU A 63 -15.43 6.56 -12.42
N PHE A 64 -15.48 6.98 -11.15
CA PHE A 64 -14.53 6.53 -10.12
C PHE A 64 -14.91 5.19 -9.47
N SER A 65 -16.08 4.62 -9.78
CA SER A 65 -16.59 3.40 -9.14
C SER A 65 -15.66 2.19 -9.34
N THR A 66 -15.14 1.99 -10.56
CA THR A 66 -14.21 0.89 -10.85
C THR A 66 -12.93 0.98 -10.02
N ALA A 67 -12.33 2.17 -9.96
CA ALA A 67 -11.10 2.39 -9.20
C ALA A 67 -11.35 2.22 -7.69
N SER A 68 -12.44 2.81 -7.17
CA SER A 68 -12.85 2.70 -5.77
C SER A 68 -13.10 1.25 -5.36
N ASN A 69 -13.76 0.45 -6.20
CA ASN A 69 -14.03 -0.95 -5.91
C ASN A 69 -12.75 -1.79 -5.90
N LEU A 70 -11.83 -1.58 -6.84
CA LEU A 70 -10.53 -2.26 -6.84
C LEU A 70 -9.71 -1.93 -5.59
N ILE A 71 -9.65 -0.65 -5.20
CA ILE A 71 -8.95 -0.21 -3.98
C ILE A 71 -9.60 -0.86 -2.76
N SER A 72 -10.93 -0.80 -2.66
CA SER A 72 -11.66 -1.32 -1.50
C SER A 72 -11.48 -2.84 -1.36
N ILE A 73 -11.76 -3.60 -2.42
CA ILE A 73 -11.64 -5.06 -2.39
C ILE A 73 -10.18 -5.47 -2.19
N GLY A 74 -9.25 -4.85 -2.92
CA GLY A 74 -7.83 -5.16 -2.84
C GLY A 74 -7.25 -4.94 -1.45
N TYR A 75 -7.42 -3.75 -0.87
CA TYR A 75 -6.87 -3.46 0.45
C TYR A 75 -7.64 -4.11 1.60
N ILE A 76 -8.98 -4.15 1.56
CA ILE A 76 -9.76 -4.76 2.66
C ILE A 76 -9.51 -6.26 2.72
N CYS A 77 -9.71 -6.98 1.61
CA CYS A 77 -9.49 -8.42 1.58
C CYS A 77 -8.00 -8.74 1.77
N GLY A 78 -7.10 -7.95 1.16
CA GLY A 78 -5.66 -8.10 1.31
C GLY A 78 -5.21 -8.01 2.77
N ILE A 79 -5.63 -6.98 3.51
CA ILE A 79 -5.29 -6.81 4.94
C ILE A 79 -5.92 -7.90 5.80
N ILE A 80 -7.17 -8.30 5.56
CA ILE A 80 -7.82 -9.38 6.32
C ILE A 80 -7.03 -10.69 6.15
N LEU A 81 -6.70 -11.04 4.91
CA LEU A 81 -5.89 -12.22 4.61
C LEU A 81 -4.47 -12.11 5.19
N LEU A 82 -3.91 -10.90 5.24
CA LEU A 82 -2.59 -10.64 5.83
C LEU A 82 -2.59 -11.01 7.32
N VAL A 83 -3.56 -10.47 8.07
CA VAL A 83 -3.69 -10.69 9.51
C VAL A 83 -3.95 -12.18 9.79
N LEU A 84 -4.85 -12.80 9.04
CA LEU A 84 -5.13 -14.24 9.17
C LEU A 84 -3.92 -15.11 8.79
N GLY A 85 -3.17 -14.71 7.76
CA GLY A 85 -1.94 -15.40 7.32
C GLY A 85 -0.84 -15.33 8.35
N ILE A 86 -0.63 -14.18 8.99
CA ILE A 86 0.33 -14.03 10.10
C ILE A 86 -0.10 -14.86 11.31
N LEU A 87 -1.39 -14.85 11.67
CA LEU A 87 -1.91 -15.61 12.80
C LEU A 87 -1.75 -17.12 12.61
N THR A 88 -1.89 -17.59 11.36
CA THR A 88 -1.81 -19.01 11.00
C THR A 88 -0.43 -19.44 10.50
N LEU A 89 0.59 -18.59 10.59
CA LEU A 89 1.93 -18.80 10.02
C LEU A 89 2.66 -20.03 10.58
N ILE A 90 2.29 -20.46 11.79
CA ILE A 90 2.79 -21.69 12.43
C ILE A 90 2.40 -22.94 11.63
N ILE A 91 1.32 -22.86 10.84
CA ILE A 91 0.82 -23.92 9.97
C ILE A 91 1.19 -23.55 8.54
N LEU A 92 1.60 -24.52 7.71
CA LEU A 92 1.97 -24.30 6.29
C LEU A 92 0.90 -23.52 5.49
N ILE A 93 -0.37 -23.61 5.93
CA ILE A 93 -1.51 -22.84 5.42
C ILE A 93 -1.30 -21.32 5.51
N GLY A 94 -0.65 -20.81 6.56
CA GLY A 94 -0.42 -19.37 6.73
C GLY A 94 0.46 -18.76 5.63
N PHE A 95 1.43 -19.53 5.12
CA PHE A 95 2.25 -19.09 3.98
C PHE A 95 1.40 -18.87 2.72
N LEU A 96 0.45 -19.77 2.45
CA LEU A 96 -0.44 -19.66 1.29
C LEU A 96 -1.39 -18.45 1.41
N LEU A 97 -1.89 -18.17 2.61
CA LEU A 97 -2.67 -16.96 2.89
C LEU A 97 -1.86 -15.67 2.69
N LEU A 98 -0.59 -15.65 3.09
CA LEU A 98 0.28 -14.49 2.87
C LEU A 98 0.52 -14.23 1.38
N VAL A 99 0.72 -15.27 0.58
CA VAL A 99 0.83 -15.12 -0.88
C VAL A 99 -0.46 -14.57 -1.47
N LEU A 100 -1.63 -15.07 -1.03
CA LEU A 100 -2.92 -14.58 -1.51
C LEU A 100 -3.18 -13.12 -1.08
N SER A 101 -2.81 -12.77 0.15
CA SER A 101 -2.87 -11.40 0.66
C SER A 101 -2.05 -10.43 -0.20
N PHE A 102 -0.83 -10.83 -0.56
CA PHE A 102 0.04 -10.04 -1.42
C PHE A 102 -0.58 -9.77 -2.79
N ILE A 103 -1.20 -10.78 -3.40
CA ILE A 103 -1.91 -10.64 -4.69
C ILE A 103 -3.07 -9.63 -4.55
N PHE A 104 -3.86 -9.72 -3.47
CA PHE A 104 -4.97 -8.79 -3.23
C PHE A 104 -4.49 -7.34 -2.99
N LEU A 105 -3.42 -7.15 -2.22
CA LEU A 105 -2.80 -5.83 -2.03
C LEU A 105 -2.32 -5.23 -3.35
N LEU A 106 -1.77 -6.06 -4.24
CA LEU A 106 -1.34 -5.64 -5.57
C LEU A 106 -2.52 -5.17 -6.45
N ILE A 107 -3.68 -5.85 -6.36
CA ILE A 107 -4.93 -5.38 -6.99
C ILE A 107 -5.37 -4.02 -6.43
N GLY A 108 -5.22 -3.80 -5.12
CA GLY A 108 -5.49 -2.51 -4.47
C GLY A 108 -4.60 -1.38 -5.02
N ASN A 109 -3.31 -1.65 -5.20
CA ASN A 109 -2.35 -0.72 -5.81
C ASN A 109 -2.73 -0.37 -7.25
N ILE A 110 -3.20 -1.34 -8.05
CA ILE A 110 -3.69 -1.08 -9.42
C ILE A 110 -4.89 -0.15 -9.40
N GLY A 111 -5.84 -0.36 -8.48
CA GLY A 111 -6.98 0.55 -8.30
C GLY A 111 -6.54 1.98 -7.99
N LEU A 112 -5.50 2.13 -7.18
CA LEU A 112 -4.89 3.42 -6.83
C LEU A 112 -4.29 4.15 -8.03
N ILE A 113 -3.57 3.41 -8.88
CA ILE A 113 -3.03 3.94 -10.14
C ILE A 113 -4.17 4.41 -11.05
N LEU A 114 -5.22 3.60 -11.20
CA LEU A 114 -6.38 3.94 -12.01
C LEU A 114 -7.09 5.21 -11.49
N LEU A 115 -7.22 5.32 -10.16
CA LEU A 115 -7.76 6.50 -9.50
C LEU A 115 -6.93 7.75 -9.82
N CYS A 116 -5.60 7.66 -9.75
CA CYS A 116 -4.70 8.77 -10.06
C CYS A 116 -4.87 9.27 -11.49
N PHE A 117 -4.95 8.37 -12.48
CA PHE A 117 -5.17 8.78 -13.87
C PHE A 117 -6.55 9.40 -14.09
N LYS A 118 -7.61 8.87 -13.46
CA LYS A 118 -8.96 9.47 -13.54
C LYS A 118 -9.03 10.84 -12.87
N LEU A 119 -8.36 11.01 -11.72
CA LEU A 119 -8.23 12.30 -11.04
C LEU A 119 -7.49 13.31 -11.90
N HIS A 120 -6.42 12.89 -12.58
CA HIS A 120 -5.72 13.73 -13.53
C HIS A 120 -6.64 14.15 -14.69
N ASP A 121 -7.42 13.24 -15.27
CA ASP A 121 -8.28 13.59 -16.40
C ASP A 121 -9.37 14.60 -16.00
N ARG A 122 -9.92 14.46 -14.79
CA ARG A 122 -10.96 15.34 -14.26
C ARG A 122 -10.44 16.71 -13.79
N PHE A 123 -9.37 16.74 -13.01
CA PHE A 123 -8.86 17.98 -12.41
C PHE A 123 -7.73 18.62 -13.23
N LYS A 124 -7.26 17.96 -14.29
CA LYS A 124 -6.14 18.36 -15.15
C LYS A 124 -4.86 18.75 -14.39
N ASP A 125 -4.69 18.22 -13.18
CA ASP A 125 -3.48 18.45 -12.37
C ASP A 125 -2.45 17.35 -12.63
N ALA A 126 -1.25 17.74 -13.09
CA ALA A 126 -0.15 16.84 -13.39
C ALA A 126 0.37 16.08 -12.17
N LEU A 127 0.17 16.60 -10.95
CA LEU A 127 0.58 15.93 -9.71
C LEU A 127 -0.07 14.54 -9.56
N TYR A 128 -1.33 14.39 -9.99
CA TYR A 128 -2.02 13.10 -9.98
C TYR A 128 -1.40 12.10 -10.96
N MET A 129 -1.04 12.56 -12.16
CA MET A 129 -0.38 11.72 -13.16
C MET A 129 1.00 11.26 -12.66
N VAL A 130 1.80 12.18 -12.11
CA VAL A 130 3.12 11.87 -11.56
C VAL A 130 3.00 10.89 -10.40
N ALA A 131 2.05 11.08 -9.48
CA ALA A 131 1.79 10.13 -8.40
C ALA A 131 1.43 8.73 -8.93
N GLY A 132 0.58 8.64 -9.95
CA GLY A 132 0.22 7.37 -10.61
C GLY A 132 1.42 6.65 -11.22
N ILE A 133 2.30 7.38 -11.90
CA ILE A 133 3.54 6.82 -12.48
C ILE A 133 4.50 6.34 -11.39
N LEU A 134 4.64 7.10 -10.29
CA LEU A 134 5.46 6.68 -9.16
C LEU A 134 4.94 5.41 -8.50
N PHE A 135 3.61 5.21 -8.43
CA PHE A 135 3.05 3.94 -7.95
C PHE A 135 3.37 2.78 -8.88
N ILE A 136 3.31 2.98 -10.20
CA ILE A 136 3.72 1.94 -11.16
C ILE A 136 5.19 1.55 -10.96
N ILE A 137 6.09 2.54 -10.90
CA ILE A 137 7.52 2.29 -10.69
C ILE A 137 7.76 1.66 -9.32
N GLY A 138 7.04 2.11 -8.30
CA GLY A 138 7.15 1.62 -6.93
C GLY A 138 6.83 0.13 -6.76
N ILE A 139 5.96 -0.42 -7.61
CA ILE A 139 5.69 -1.88 -7.64
C ILE A 139 6.96 -2.68 -8.01
N PHE A 140 7.83 -2.16 -8.87
CA PHE A 140 9.02 -2.88 -9.35
C PHE A 140 10.31 -2.49 -8.60
N VAL A 141 10.44 -1.22 -8.21
CA VAL A 141 11.67 -0.65 -7.64
C VAL A 141 11.66 -0.62 -6.11
N GLY A 142 10.47 -0.78 -5.49
CA GLY A 142 10.32 -0.91 -4.03
C GLY A 142 9.68 0.30 -3.34
N GLY A 143 9.47 0.15 -2.03
CA GLY A 143 8.55 0.98 -1.24
C GLY A 143 8.90 2.47 -1.10
N VAL A 144 10.16 2.87 -1.29
CA VAL A 144 10.57 4.28 -1.19
C VAL A 144 9.93 5.14 -2.28
N VAL A 145 9.85 4.62 -3.51
CA VAL A 145 9.23 5.34 -4.63
C VAL A 145 7.72 5.44 -4.42
N SER A 146 7.09 4.35 -3.99
CA SER A 146 5.67 4.32 -3.62
C SER A 146 5.34 5.34 -2.52
N PHE A 147 6.23 5.51 -1.55
CA PHE A 147 6.07 6.48 -0.47
C PHE A 147 6.05 7.93 -0.99
N VAL A 148 6.95 8.29 -1.92
CA VAL A 148 6.93 9.60 -2.56
C VAL A 148 5.64 9.80 -3.38
N GLY A 149 5.17 8.75 -4.08
CA GLY A 149 3.88 8.75 -4.77
C GLY A 149 2.70 9.06 -3.84
N TRP A 150 2.68 8.48 -2.64
CA TRP A 150 1.69 8.76 -1.61
C TRP A 150 1.70 10.21 -1.14
N ILE A 151 2.88 10.79 -0.92
CA ILE A 151 3.01 12.20 -0.54
C ILE A 151 2.45 13.10 -1.63
N LEU A 152 2.81 12.85 -2.90
CA LEU A 152 2.32 13.64 -4.04
C LEU A 152 0.80 13.55 -4.18
N LEU A 153 0.24 12.34 -4.06
CA LEU A 153 -1.20 12.13 -4.09
C LEU A 153 -1.90 12.93 -2.97
N TYR A 154 -1.33 12.93 -1.75
CA TYR A 154 -1.87 13.66 -0.61
C TYR A 154 -1.84 15.18 -0.83
N VAL A 155 -0.73 15.71 -1.35
CA VAL A 155 -0.58 17.14 -1.68
C VAL A 155 -1.57 17.55 -2.78
N ALA A 156 -1.69 16.74 -3.84
CA ALA A 156 -2.62 17.00 -4.94
C ALA A 156 -4.07 17.03 -4.45
N LEU A 157 -4.48 16.05 -3.63
CA LEU A 157 -5.79 16.03 -2.98
C LEU A 157 -6.03 17.28 -2.12
N GLY A 158 -5.06 17.67 -1.29
CA GLY A 158 -5.16 18.87 -0.46
C GLY A 158 -5.38 20.14 -1.27
N LYS A 159 -4.64 20.30 -2.37
CA LYS A 159 -4.77 21.43 -3.30
C LYS A 159 -6.14 21.46 -3.95
N THR A 160 -6.64 20.32 -4.44
CA THR A 160 -7.96 20.21 -5.07
C THR A 160 -9.09 20.57 -4.08
N ILE A 161 -9.03 20.05 -2.85
CA ILE A 161 -10.02 20.35 -1.81
C ILE A 161 -10.00 21.86 -1.47
N ALA A 162 -8.82 22.46 -1.35
CA ALA A 162 -8.69 23.90 -1.10
C ALA A 162 -9.29 24.74 -2.24
N SER A 163 -9.02 24.36 -3.49
CA SER A 163 -9.57 25.02 -4.67
C SER A 163 -11.11 24.95 -4.70
N LEU A 164 -11.68 23.76 -4.46
CA LEU A 164 -13.13 23.58 -4.42
C LEU A 164 -13.78 24.39 -3.30
N ARG A 165 -13.20 24.38 -2.10
CA ARG A 165 -13.69 25.17 -0.96
C ARG A 165 -13.67 26.68 -1.26
N SER A 166 -12.61 27.17 -1.91
CA SER A 166 -12.50 28.58 -2.28
C SER A 166 -13.53 29.01 -3.33
N GLN A 167 -13.82 28.15 -4.32
CA GLN A 167 -14.88 28.40 -5.30
C GLN A 167 -16.25 28.42 -4.65
N GLN A 168 -16.50 27.52 -3.69
CA GLN A 168 -17.78 27.44 -2.99
C GLN A 168 -18.04 28.63 -2.06
N ALA A 169 -16.98 29.22 -1.49
CA ALA A 169 -17.06 30.43 -0.68
C ALA A 169 -17.43 31.69 -1.48
N TYR A 170 -17.17 31.71 -2.80
CA TYR A 170 -17.57 32.83 -3.67
C TYR A 170 -19.04 32.77 -4.10
N ILE A 171 -19.70 31.61 -3.96
CA ILE A 171 -21.08 31.39 -4.45
C ILE A 171 -22.13 31.74 -3.39
N THR A 172 -21.78 31.90 -2.11
CA THR A 172 -22.72 32.41 -1.09
C THR A 172 -22.90 33.92 -1.25
N PRO A 173 -24.10 34.43 -1.56
CA PRO A 173 -24.35 35.87 -1.64
C PRO A 173 -24.07 36.51 -0.28
N GLN A 174 -23.23 37.55 -0.24
CA GLN A 174 -23.14 38.40 0.94
C GLN A 174 -24.51 39.04 1.18
N PRO A 175 -25.11 38.93 2.38
CA PRO A 175 -26.32 39.68 2.69
C PRO A 175 -25.99 41.19 2.60
N PRO A 176 -26.85 41.99 1.94
CA PRO A 176 -26.65 43.43 1.83
C PRO A 176 -26.57 44.05 3.24
N ILE A 177 -25.55 44.88 3.43
CA ILE A 177 -25.27 45.66 4.66
C ILE A 177 -26.34 46.74 4.85
#